data_AF-A0A851ILU0-F1
#
_entry.id   AF-A0A851ILU0-F1
#
_cell.length_a   1.000
_cell.length_b   1.000
_cell.length_c   1.000
_cell.angle_alpha   90.00
_cell.angle_beta   90.00
_cell.angle_gamma   90.00
#
_symmetry.space_group_name_H-M   'P 1'
#
loop_
_entity.id
_entity.type
_entity.pdbx_description
1 polymer ?
#
loop_
_entity_poly.entity_id
_entity_poly.type
_entity_poly.pdbx_seq_one_letter_code
_entity_poly.pdbx_strand_id
1 'polypeptide(L)'
;MKKVMSEEEKARNRQLMHEILDIVLDTNGFENRRRDETGTLPTLFLYFSGHVSGVNIDIHEDGWDSGGHKSEFNFYIDRPIDETAVENFRTACRMALTDKTEIDVLERDIKKQERAVAEERRKLSRMRKKLARMTRKEEER
;
A
#
# COMPACT_ATOMS: atom_id res chain seq x y z
N MET A 1 11.05 43.01 -7.22
CA MET A 1 10.90 42.62 -5.79
C MET A 1 10.28 41.24 -5.75
N LYS A 2 10.90 40.26 -5.06
CA LYS A 2 10.20 39.01 -4.73
C LYS A 2 9.05 39.38 -3.79
N LYS A 3 7.82 38.96 -4.10
CA LYS A 3 6.69 39.11 -3.19
C LYS A 3 7.01 38.30 -1.94
N VAL A 4 7.17 38.98 -0.81
CA VAL A 4 7.34 38.32 0.49
C VAL A 4 5.98 37.76 0.89
N MET A 5 5.94 36.47 1.23
CA MET A 5 4.72 35.84 1.73
C MET A 5 4.22 36.51 3.01
N SER A 6 2.90 36.61 3.15
CA SER A 6 2.28 37.01 4.41
C SER A 6 2.52 35.95 5.50
N GLU A 7 2.37 36.35 6.77
CA GLU A 7 2.44 35.38 7.88
C GLU A 7 1.34 34.32 7.79
N GLU A 8 0.15 34.67 7.26
CA GLU A 8 -0.94 33.74 7.00
C GLU A 8 -0.56 32.71 5.93
N GLU A 9 0.05 33.15 4.81
CA GLU A 9 0.53 32.24 3.76
C GLU A 9 1.61 31.29 4.31
N LYS A 10 2.53 31.79 5.15
CA LYS A 10 3.56 30.96 5.79
C LYS A 10 2.96 29.95 6.76
N ALA A 11 1.98 30.36 7.57
CA ALA A 11 1.28 29.49 8.49
C ALA A 11 0.51 28.39 7.73
N ARG A 12 -0.17 28.75 6.64
CA ARG A 12 -0.87 27.78 5.78
C ARG A 12 0.10 26.79 5.14
N ASN A 13 1.22 27.25 4.61
CA ASN A 13 2.25 26.38 4.07
C ASN A 13 2.79 25.41 5.13
N ARG A 14 3.05 25.90 6.34
CA ARG A 14 3.48 25.05 7.47
C ARG A 14 2.46 23.96 7.78
N GLN A 15 1.17 24.31 7.82
CA GLN A 15 0.10 23.34 8.06
C GLN A 15 0.04 22.26 6.97
N LEU A 16 0.09 22.67 5.69
CA LEU A 16 0.10 21.74 4.56
C LEU A 16 1.33 20.82 4.59
N MET A 17 2.49 21.35 4.99
CA MET A 17 3.70 20.54 5.13
C MET A 17 3.63 19.52 6.26
N HIS A 18 3.01 19.87 7.39
CA HIS A 18 2.75 18.91 8.46
C HIS A 18 1.80 17.81 7.99
N GLU A 19 0.73 18.18 7.29
CA GLU A 19 -0.21 17.21 6.74
C GLU A 19 0.45 16.25 5.73
N ILE A 20 1.27 16.78 4.82
CA ILE A 20 2.04 15.96 3.88
C ILE A 20 2.94 14.96 4.63
N LEU A 21 3.62 15.42 5.68
CA LEU A 21 4.49 14.56 6.49
C LEU A 21 3.66 13.48 7.20
N ASP A 22 2.51 13.83 7.77
CA ASP A 22 1.63 12.88 8.43
C ASP A 22 1.17 11.78 7.45
N ILE A 23 0.78 12.14 6.22
CA ILE A 23 0.41 11.16 5.17
C ILE A 23 1.57 10.21 4.84
N VAL A 24 2.79 10.75 4.70
CA VAL A 24 3.98 9.93 4.42
C VAL A 24 4.24 8.95 5.57
N LEU A 25 4.15 9.41 6.80
CA LEU A 25 4.36 8.59 8.00
C LEU A 25 3.25 7.54 8.16
N ASP A 26 1.98 7.89 7.94
CA ASP A 26 0.86 6.96 8.02
C ASP A 26 0.95 5.88 6.94
N THR A 27 1.38 6.25 5.74
CA THR A 27 1.52 5.30 4.62
C THR A 27 2.68 4.33 4.86
N ASN A 28 3.82 4.84 5.31
CA ASN A 28 5.02 4.04 5.57
C ASN A 28 5.00 3.35 6.94
N GLY A 29 4.20 3.81 7.89
CA GLY A 29 4.37 3.45 9.29
C GLY A 29 5.78 3.78 9.81
N PHE A 30 6.14 3.19 10.95
CA PHE A 30 7.46 3.35 11.58
C PHE A 30 8.35 2.11 11.43
N GLU A 31 7.94 1.18 10.58
CA GLU A 31 8.68 -0.05 10.29
C GLU A 31 9.44 0.08 8.97
N ASN A 32 10.33 -0.87 8.72
CA ASN A 32 11.09 -0.90 7.48
C ASN A 32 10.17 -1.25 6.29
N ARG A 33 10.38 -0.57 5.16
CA ARG A 33 9.59 -0.70 3.92
C ARG A 33 10.39 -1.31 2.76
N ARG A 34 11.37 -2.16 3.08
CA ARG A 34 12.05 -2.91 2.02
C ARG A 34 11.08 -3.87 1.36
N ARG A 35 11.22 -4.03 0.05
CA ARG A 35 10.34 -4.88 -0.76
C ARG A 35 10.31 -6.33 -0.30
N ASP A 36 11.41 -6.86 0.22
CA ASP A 36 11.48 -8.22 0.77
C ASP A 36 10.67 -8.38 2.07
N GLU A 37 10.40 -7.29 2.78
CA GLU A 37 9.60 -7.27 4.01
C GLU A 37 8.13 -6.93 3.72
N THR A 38 7.87 -5.95 2.86
CA THR A 38 6.51 -5.40 2.66
C THR A 38 5.91 -5.72 1.29
N GLY A 39 6.61 -6.49 0.46
CA GLY A 39 6.13 -6.91 -0.85
C GLY A 39 5.83 -5.72 -1.74
N THR A 40 4.57 -5.62 -2.16
CA THR A 40 4.13 -4.54 -3.06
C THR A 40 3.58 -3.33 -2.32
N LEU A 41 3.47 -3.31 -0.99
CA LEU A 41 2.87 -2.18 -0.25
C LEU A 41 3.50 -0.84 -0.66
N PRO A 42 2.70 0.22 -0.89
CA PRO A 42 3.22 1.48 -1.37
C PRO A 42 4.26 2.05 -0.40
N THR A 43 5.26 2.73 -0.96
CA THR A 43 6.34 3.35 -0.20
C THR A 43 6.53 4.78 -0.66
N LEU A 44 6.54 5.72 0.29
CA LEU A 44 6.68 7.14 0.01
C LEU A 44 8.06 7.62 0.47
N PHE A 45 8.69 8.48 -0.32
CA PHE A 45 9.87 9.23 0.10
C PHE A 45 9.55 10.72 0.13
N LEU A 46 10.06 11.41 1.14
CA LEU A 46 9.96 12.87 1.25
C LEU A 46 11.37 13.45 1.33
N TYR A 47 11.70 14.31 0.38
CA TYR A 47 12.97 15.01 0.31
C TYR A 47 12.76 16.50 0.54
N PHE A 48 13.50 17.06 1.48
CA PHE A 48 13.48 18.49 1.74
C PHE A 48 14.81 19.16 1.32
N SER A 49 14.72 20.00 0.31
CA SER A 49 15.84 20.78 -0.24
C SER A 49 15.82 22.21 0.31
N GLY A 50 16.40 22.40 1.49
CA GLY A 50 16.39 23.70 2.20
C GLY A 50 16.99 24.88 1.41
N HIS A 51 17.98 24.63 0.54
CA HIS A 51 18.63 25.67 -0.26
C HIS A 51 17.72 26.30 -1.35
N VAL A 52 16.66 25.58 -1.77
CA VAL A 52 15.66 26.06 -2.74
C VAL A 52 14.25 26.09 -2.16
N SER A 53 14.10 25.83 -0.85
CA SER A 53 12.79 25.68 -0.20
C SER A 53 11.87 24.68 -0.92
N GLY A 54 12.47 23.63 -1.51
CA GLY A 54 11.79 22.63 -2.31
C GLY A 54 11.47 21.38 -1.50
N VAL A 55 10.30 20.81 -1.71
CA VAL A 55 9.87 19.52 -1.18
C VAL A 55 9.54 18.64 -2.38
N ASN A 56 10.21 17.51 -2.48
CA ASN A 56 9.91 16.49 -3.48
C ASN A 56 9.38 15.25 -2.76
N ILE A 57 8.34 14.64 -3.33
CA ILE A 57 7.75 13.41 -2.82
C ILE A 57 7.72 12.40 -3.96
N ASP A 58 8.27 11.22 -3.70
CA ASP A 58 8.14 10.07 -4.57
C ASP A 58 7.10 9.11 -3.97
N ILE A 59 6.17 8.65 -4.79
CA ILE A 59 5.24 7.57 -4.45
C ILE A 59 5.63 6.35 -5.29
N HIS A 60 6.06 5.28 -4.65
CA HIS A 60 6.21 3.97 -5.28
C HIS A 60 4.94 3.17 -4.99
N GLU A 61 3.98 3.20 -5.92
CA GLU A 61 2.64 2.65 -5.72
C GLU A 61 2.66 1.13 -5.48
N ASP A 62 3.57 0.42 -6.15
CA ASP A 62 3.72 -1.04 -6.11
C ASP A 62 4.90 -1.51 -5.23
N GLY A 63 5.26 -0.65 -4.28
CA GLY A 63 6.37 -0.87 -3.38
C GLY A 63 7.70 -0.45 -4.00
N TRP A 64 8.64 -0.13 -3.13
CA TRP A 64 9.92 0.39 -3.56
C TRP A 64 10.76 -0.66 -4.30
N ASP A 65 11.29 -0.26 -5.46
CA ASP A 65 12.27 -1.00 -6.24
C ASP A 65 13.22 0.00 -6.94
N SER A 66 14.49 -0.35 -7.03
CA SER A 66 15.58 0.48 -7.60
C SER A 66 15.34 0.96 -9.04
N GLY A 67 14.50 0.27 -9.80
CA GLY A 67 14.10 0.62 -11.17
C GLY A 67 12.59 0.72 -11.36
N GLY A 68 11.83 0.76 -10.27
CA GLY A 68 10.37 0.80 -10.30
C GLY A 68 9.83 2.14 -10.80
N HIS A 69 8.60 2.11 -11.30
CA HIS A 69 7.83 3.32 -11.54
C HIS A 69 7.62 4.08 -10.23
N LYS A 70 7.53 5.41 -10.33
CA LYS A 70 7.12 6.28 -9.23
C LYS A 70 6.38 7.50 -9.77
N SER A 71 5.38 7.96 -9.03
CA SER A 71 4.80 9.29 -9.22
C SER A 71 5.56 10.32 -8.40
N GLU A 72 5.82 11.49 -8.98
CA GLU A 72 6.56 12.57 -8.32
C GLU A 72 5.67 13.80 -8.06
N PHE A 73 5.76 14.36 -6.86
CA PHE A 73 5.12 15.62 -6.47
C PHE A 73 6.16 16.61 -5.99
N ASN A 74 6.06 17.86 -6.46
CA ASN A 74 7.01 18.91 -6.13
C ASN A 74 6.27 20.13 -5.56
N PHE A 75 6.68 20.56 -4.37
CA PHE A 75 6.17 21.75 -3.70
C PHE A 75 7.31 22.72 -3.40
N TYR A 76 6.99 24.00 -3.34
CA TYR A 76 7.94 25.05 -3.01
C TYR A 76 7.34 25.90 -1.90
N ILE A 77 7.98 25.91 -0.74
CA ILE A 77 7.42 26.50 0.48
C ILE A 77 7.72 28.00 0.63
N ASP A 78 8.51 28.58 -0.28
CA ASP A 78 8.83 30.00 -0.37
C ASP A 78 7.76 30.82 -1.14
N ARG A 79 6.67 30.16 -1.53
CA ARG A 79 5.47 30.71 -2.15
C ARG A 79 4.24 29.93 -1.67
N PRO A 80 3.01 30.47 -1.78
CA PRO A 80 1.81 29.72 -1.42
C PRO A 80 1.76 28.37 -2.13
N ILE A 81 1.60 27.30 -1.35
CA ILE A 81 1.41 25.94 -1.89
C ILE A 81 0.04 25.89 -2.57
N ASP A 82 -0.01 25.33 -3.78
CA ASP A 82 -1.26 25.04 -4.47
C ASP A 82 -1.98 23.88 -3.78
N GLU A 83 -3.13 24.17 -3.17
CA GLU A 83 -3.95 23.17 -2.48
C GLU A 83 -4.49 22.09 -3.43
N THR A 84 -4.65 22.42 -4.71
CA THR A 84 -5.04 21.44 -5.74
C THR A 84 -3.94 20.39 -5.93
N ALA A 85 -2.68 20.83 -5.94
CA ALA A 85 -1.54 19.92 -6.02
C ALA A 85 -1.45 19.02 -4.78
N VAL A 86 -1.80 19.54 -3.60
CA VAL A 86 -1.89 18.73 -2.37
C VAL A 86 -3.04 17.73 -2.45
N GLU A 87 -4.21 18.11 -2.97
CA GLU A 87 -5.32 17.16 -3.15
C GLU A 87 -5.01 16.06 -4.17
N ASN A 88 -4.27 16.39 -5.23
CA ASN A 88 -3.78 15.39 -6.18
C ASN A 88 -2.82 14.40 -5.50
N PHE A 89 -1.91 14.89 -4.66
CA PHE A 89 -1.04 14.05 -3.84
C PHE A 89 -1.83 13.14 -2.89
N ARG A 90 -2.81 13.68 -2.16
CA ARG A 90 -3.71 12.89 -1.29
C ARG A 90 -4.42 11.79 -2.08
N THR A 91 -4.95 12.13 -3.24
CA THR A 91 -5.69 11.19 -4.09
C THR A 91 -4.77 10.08 -4.60
N ALA A 92 -3.56 10.40 -5.04
CA ALA A 92 -2.57 9.40 -5.44
C ALA A 92 -2.24 8.44 -4.29
N CYS A 93 -2.02 8.95 -3.08
CA CYS A 93 -1.77 8.12 -1.90
C CYS A 93 -2.95 7.19 -1.58
N ARG A 94 -4.17 7.72 -1.62
CA ARG A 94 -5.40 6.93 -1.39
C ARG A 94 -5.55 5.82 -2.43
N MET A 95 -5.34 6.12 -3.71
CA MET A 95 -5.44 5.12 -4.77
C MET A 95 -4.40 4.00 -4.59
N ALA A 96 -3.14 4.37 -4.31
CA ALA A 96 -2.07 3.40 -4.06
C ALA A 96 -2.37 2.44 -2.89
N LEU A 97 -3.12 2.90 -1.89
CA LEU A 97 -3.56 2.10 -0.75
C LEU A 97 -4.83 1.29 -1.01
N THR A 98 -5.81 1.86 -1.73
CA THR A 98 -7.14 1.25 -1.92
C THR A 98 -7.06 -0.02 -2.75
N ASP A 99 -6.30 0.00 -3.86
CA ASP A 99 -6.13 -1.16 -4.75
C ASP A 99 -5.56 -2.38 -4.00
N LYS A 100 -4.84 -2.15 -2.90
CA LYS A 100 -4.24 -3.21 -2.09
C LYS A 100 -5.15 -3.71 -0.97
N THR A 101 -6.02 -2.86 -0.43
CA THR A 101 -7.01 -3.32 0.56
C THR A 101 -8.00 -4.32 -0.03
N GLU A 102 -8.36 -4.18 -1.31
CA GLU A 102 -9.21 -5.16 -2.00
C GLU A 102 -8.46 -6.48 -2.26
N ILE A 103 -7.19 -6.40 -2.67
CA ILE A 103 -6.33 -7.58 -2.84
C ILE A 103 -6.17 -8.34 -1.51
N ASP A 104 -5.89 -7.65 -0.41
CA ASP A 104 -5.77 -8.28 0.92
C ASP A 104 -7.04 -9.03 1.34
N VAL A 105 -8.22 -8.47 1.01
CA VAL A 105 -9.51 -9.12 1.27
C VAL A 105 -9.65 -10.38 0.39
N LEU A 106 -9.33 -10.27 -0.90
CA LEU A 106 -9.39 -11.40 -1.83
C LEU A 106 -8.41 -12.51 -1.44
N GLU A 107 -7.20 -12.19 -1.01
CA GLU A 107 -6.21 -13.17 -0.55
C GLU A 107 -6.71 -13.94 0.67
N ARG A 108 -7.36 -13.25 1.62
CA ARG A 108 -8.00 -13.91 2.77
C ARG A 108 -9.11 -14.87 2.34
N ASP A 109 -9.91 -14.48 1.34
CA ASP A 109 -10.99 -15.31 0.81
C ASP A 109 -10.47 -16.52 0.05
N ILE A 110 -9.45 -16.37 -0.79
CA ILE A 110 -8.77 -17.48 -1.47
C ILE A 110 -8.23 -18.48 -0.43
N LYS A 111 -7.51 -17.99 0.58
CA LYS A 111 -6.96 -18.84 1.65
C LYS A 111 -8.05 -19.58 2.42
N LYS A 112 -9.23 -18.97 2.60
CA LYS A 112 -10.40 -19.61 3.21
C LYS A 112 -10.97 -20.70 2.31
N GLN A 113 -11.07 -20.46 1.00
CA GLN A 113 -11.53 -21.46 0.03
C GLN A 113 -10.56 -22.65 -0.07
N GLU A 114 -9.25 -22.42 -0.09
CA GLU A 114 -8.24 -23.48 -0.12
C GLU A 114 -8.36 -24.42 1.09
N ARG A 115 -8.61 -23.87 2.29
CA ARG A 115 -8.86 -24.67 3.51
C ARG A 115 -10.10 -25.54 3.37
N ALA A 116 -11.20 -25.00 2.83
CA ALA A 116 -12.43 -25.76 2.61
C ALA A 116 -12.22 -26.91 1.59
N VAL A 117 -11.53 -26.63 0.48
CA VAL A 117 -11.17 -27.65 -0.52
C VAL A 117 -10.29 -28.75 0.08
N ALA A 118 -9.30 -28.37 0.91
CA ALA A 118 -8.44 -29.33 1.59
C ALA A 118 -9.23 -30.26 2.53
N GLU A 119 -10.25 -29.73 3.21
CA GLU A 119 -11.11 -30.52 4.09
C GLU A 119 -11.99 -31.52 3.30
N GLU A 120 -12.60 -31.08 2.19
CA GLU A 120 -13.38 -31.97 1.32
C GLU A 120 -12.51 -33.06 0.69
N ARG A 121 -11.28 -32.74 0.26
CA ARG A 121 -10.31 -33.75 -0.21
C ARG A 121 -10.00 -34.79 0.87
N ARG A 122 -9.89 -34.39 2.14
CA ARG A 122 -9.70 -35.32 3.27
C ARG A 122 -10.93 -36.23 3.47
N LYS A 123 -12.15 -35.67 3.40
CA LYS A 123 -13.39 -36.46 3.48
C LYS A 123 -13.49 -37.48 2.35
N LEU A 124 -13.25 -37.06 1.11
CA LEU A 124 -13.26 -37.94 -0.06
C LEU A 124 -12.23 -39.07 0.05
N SER A 125 -11.02 -38.77 0.54
CA SER A 125 -9.98 -39.78 0.81
C SER A 125 -10.46 -40.84 1.81
N ARG A 126 -11.11 -40.42 2.90
CA ARG A 126 -11.70 -41.34 3.89
C ARG A 126 -12.80 -42.20 3.27
N MET A 127 -13.69 -41.61 2.47
CA MET A 127 -14.77 -42.34 1.80
C MET A 127 -14.21 -43.38 0.82
N ARG A 128 -13.22 -43.01 -0.01
CA ARG A 128 -12.56 -43.96 -0.94
C ARG A 128 -11.94 -45.15 -0.20
N LYS A 129 -11.24 -44.91 0.92
CA LYS A 129 -10.70 -45.99 1.76
C LYS A 129 -11.79 -46.89 2.33
N LYS A 130 -12.93 -46.32 2.72
CA LYS A 130 -14.08 -47.08 3.24
C LYS A 130 -14.70 -47.94 2.14
N LEU A 131 -14.91 -47.37 0.95
CA LEU A 131 -15.45 -48.09 -0.22
C LEU A 131 -14.56 -49.28 -0.62
N ALA A 132 -13.23 -49.06 -0.72
CA ALA A 132 -12.28 -50.12 -1.04
C ALA A 132 -12.28 -51.28 -0.02
N ARG A 133 -12.56 -50.99 1.26
CA ARG A 133 -12.71 -52.02 2.30
C ARG A 133 -14.03 -52.78 2.19
N MET A 134 -15.09 -52.16 1.67
CA MET A 134 -16.40 -52.81 1.48
C MET A 134 -16.37 -53.73 0.26
N THR A 135 -15.85 -53.27 -0.88
CA THR A 135 -15.72 -54.10 -2.09
C THR A 135 -14.87 -55.34 -1.85
N ARG A 136 -13.73 -55.21 -1.15
CA ARG A 136 -12.89 -56.36 -0.81
C ARG A 136 -13.59 -57.39 0.09
N LYS A 137 -14.50 -56.95 0.96
CA LYS A 137 -15.32 -57.86 1.80
C LYS A 137 -16.45 -58.53 1.02
N GLU A 138 -16.94 -57.91 -0.06
CA GLU A 138 -17.92 -58.52 -0.96
C GLU A 138 -17.28 -59.55 -1.89
N GLU A 139 -16.05 -59.34 -2.35
CA GLU A 139 -15.29 -60.31 -3.17
C GLU A 139 -14.85 -61.56 -2.38
N GLU A 140 -14.76 -61.48 -1.05
CA GLU A 140 -14.39 -62.59 -0.15
C GLU A 140 -15.60 -63.42 0.34
N ARG A 141 -16.83 -63.12 -0.11
CA ARG A 141 -18.07 -63.82 0.23
C ARG A 141 -18.60 -64.67 -0.94
#